data_AF-A0A8H3DYV0-F1
#
_entry.id   AF-A0A8H3DYV0-F1
#
_cell.length_a   1.000
_cell.length_b   1.000
_cell.length_c   1.000
_cell.angle_alpha   90.00
_cell.angle_beta   90.00
_cell.angle_gamma   90.00
#
_symmetry.space_group_name_H-M   'P 1'
#
loop_
_entity.id
_entity.type
_entity.pdbx_description
1 polymer ?
#
loop_
_entity_poly.entity_id
_entity_poly.type
_entity_poly.pdbx_seq_one_letter_code
_entity_poly.pdbx_strand_id
1 'polypeptide(L)'
;MSSTSHEEEVASLITNASVLAFKSEFTQWASLVRLDPDIRSRIPPDPAFQAIRDIRNLSNRFPTWLTDPDSAQFKYLPETYHSLKNDLCSTLLAAKNRDPGRFHEEDDLPLAGTILPILQTCHRTMILGRQRMNPTEIGWCVAIDGLLLHICEVGEGAVMSYSTEQDLKLPQARFGRCDVTHTMADGVMLAAIDFKPYRANPEMQTAATALCSEIPRHLQVVHCVVEFEGESSLSGANKAIMGVVSAAYQKRVLGVPGQFTFGVFQYQKYFVQVFAGAWQAK
;
A
#
# COMPACT_ATOMS: atom_id res chain seq x y z
N MET A 1 18.99 -2.30 -57.19
CA MET A 1 20.02 -2.20 -56.13
C MET A 1 19.66 -0.97 -55.28
N SER A 2 18.59 -1.02 -54.49
CA SER A 2 18.55 -1.46 -53.08
C SER A 2 19.70 -0.88 -52.25
N SER A 3 19.52 0.35 -51.77
CA SER A 3 20.24 0.88 -50.61
C SER A 3 19.39 0.62 -49.38
N THR A 4 19.78 -0.40 -48.64
CA THR A 4 19.24 -0.77 -47.34
C THR A 4 19.42 0.35 -46.32
N SER A 5 18.30 0.67 -45.68
CA SER A 5 18.14 1.38 -44.42
C SER A 5 19.14 0.91 -43.35
N HIS A 6 20.00 1.82 -42.90
CA HIS A 6 20.60 1.80 -41.57
C HIS A 6 20.15 3.06 -40.82
N GLU A 7 18.87 3.09 -40.48
CA GLU A 7 18.44 3.80 -39.28
C GLU A 7 18.81 2.89 -38.11
N GLU A 8 19.99 3.12 -37.54
CA GLU A 8 20.33 2.60 -36.21
C GLU A 8 19.36 3.22 -35.22
N GLU A 9 18.34 2.45 -34.87
CA GLU A 9 17.44 2.72 -33.76
C GLU A 9 18.27 2.79 -32.48
N VAL A 10 18.58 4.01 -32.02
CA VAL A 10 19.25 4.28 -30.73
C VAL A 10 18.30 3.83 -29.61
N ALA A 11 18.30 2.53 -29.30
CA ALA A 11 17.39 2.00 -28.29
C ALA A 11 17.76 2.55 -26.89
N SER A 12 16.82 3.29 -26.30
CA SER A 12 17.00 4.09 -25.09
C SER A 12 17.25 3.27 -23.82
N LEU A 13 18.06 3.81 -22.91
CA LEU A 13 18.32 3.26 -21.58
C LEU A 13 17.06 3.36 -20.71
N ILE A 14 16.71 2.30 -19.98
CA ILE A 14 15.62 2.29 -19.01
C ILE A 14 16.19 2.71 -17.65
N THR A 15 15.94 3.97 -17.27
CA THR A 15 16.34 4.53 -15.98
C THR A 15 15.14 4.84 -15.08
N ASN A 16 13.93 4.79 -15.63
CA ASN A 16 12.70 5.11 -14.91
C ASN A 16 11.98 3.83 -14.46
N ALA A 17 11.69 3.73 -13.16
CA ALA A 17 10.94 2.63 -12.58
C ALA A 17 9.53 2.46 -13.17
N SER A 18 8.82 3.56 -13.45
CA SER A 18 7.50 3.49 -14.06
C SER A 18 7.60 2.82 -15.44
N VAL A 19 8.59 3.17 -16.25
CA VAL A 19 8.85 2.53 -17.56
C VAL A 19 9.21 1.06 -17.39
N LEU A 20 10.05 0.72 -16.41
CA LEU A 20 10.43 -0.67 -16.13
C LEU A 20 9.20 -1.50 -15.72
N ALA A 21 8.28 -0.95 -14.93
CA ALA A 21 7.08 -1.64 -14.45
C ALA A 21 6.15 -2.13 -15.59
N PHE A 22 6.22 -1.50 -16.78
CA PHE A 22 5.47 -1.92 -17.98
C PHE A 22 6.25 -2.85 -18.90
N LYS A 23 7.52 -3.13 -18.62
CA LYS A 23 8.42 -3.83 -19.52
C LYS A 23 8.70 -5.26 -19.07
N SER A 24 9.01 -6.14 -20.02
CA SER A 24 9.39 -7.53 -19.75
C SER A 24 10.63 -7.64 -18.85
N GLU A 25 11.50 -6.63 -18.93
CA GLU A 25 12.72 -6.43 -18.16
C GLU A 25 12.45 -6.35 -16.65
N PHE A 26 11.22 -6.03 -16.23
CA PHE A 26 10.82 -6.09 -14.82
C PHE A 26 11.11 -7.46 -14.21
N THR A 27 10.85 -8.56 -14.93
CA THR A 27 11.07 -9.92 -14.44
C THR A 27 12.56 -10.18 -14.18
N GLN A 28 13.42 -9.64 -15.04
CA GLN A 28 14.87 -9.75 -14.87
C GLN A 28 15.36 -8.91 -13.68
N TRP A 29 14.84 -7.68 -13.53
CA TRP A 29 15.10 -6.86 -12.35
C TRP A 29 14.66 -7.56 -11.06
N ALA A 30 13.43 -8.08 -11.03
CA ALA A 30 12.85 -8.83 -9.91
C ALA A 30 13.76 -10.00 -9.50
N SER A 31 14.23 -10.79 -10.47
CA SER A 31 15.15 -11.90 -10.21
C SER A 31 16.48 -11.43 -9.60
N LEU A 32 17.04 -10.30 -10.05
CA LEU A 32 18.32 -9.79 -9.55
C LEU A 32 18.21 -9.27 -8.11
N VAL A 33 17.11 -8.61 -7.78
CA VAL A 33 16.82 -8.17 -6.40
C VAL A 33 16.28 -9.30 -5.52
N ARG A 34 16.18 -10.53 -6.07
CA ARG A 34 15.67 -11.74 -5.40
C ARG A 34 14.23 -11.61 -4.91
N LEU A 35 13.43 -10.83 -5.62
CA LEU A 35 11.99 -10.78 -5.43
C LEU A 35 11.37 -12.10 -5.91
N ASP A 36 10.48 -12.66 -5.10
CA ASP A 36 9.56 -13.70 -5.55
C ASP A 36 8.48 -13.02 -6.41
N PRO A 37 8.41 -13.31 -7.73
CA PRO A 37 7.46 -12.64 -8.62
C PRO A 37 6.01 -13.06 -8.35
N ASP A 38 5.77 -14.14 -7.62
CA ASP A 38 4.42 -14.67 -7.41
C ASP A 38 3.72 -13.98 -6.23
N ILE A 39 2.72 -13.13 -6.54
CA ILE A 39 1.78 -12.63 -5.53
C ILE A 39 0.83 -13.77 -5.13
N ARG A 40 1.11 -14.40 -3.98
CA ARG A 40 0.33 -15.55 -3.50
C ARG A 40 -0.96 -15.09 -2.82
N SER A 41 -2.10 -15.55 -3.31
CA SER A 41 -3.43 -15.29 -2.70
C SER A 41 -3.67 -16.08 -1.40
N ARG A 42 -2.95 -17.18 -1.22
CA ARG A 42 -2.94 -18.00 0.00
C ARG A 42 -1.66 -17.71 0.77
N ILE A 43 -1.81 -17.25 2.01
CA ILE A 43 -0.67 -17.02 2.91
C ILE A 43 -0.05 -18.39 3.21
N PRO A 44 1.27 -18.59 3.00
CA PRO A 44 1.94 -19.85 3.32
C PRO A 44 1.68 -20.27 4.77
N PRO A 45 1.67 -21.57 5.12
CA PRO A 45 1.41 -22.03 6.49
C PRO A 45 2.59 -21.84 7.46
N ASP A 46 3.75 -21.43 6.94
CA ASP A 46 4.98 -21.26 7.73
C ASP A 46 4.78 -20.28 8.90
N PRO A 47 5.33 -20.55 10.10
CA PRO A 47 5.21 -19.69 11.28
C PRO A 47 5.62 -18.23 11.05
N ALA A 48 6.58 -17.95 10.16
CA ALA A 48 7.01 -16.60 9.82
C ALA A 48 5.88 -15.73 9.23
N PHE A 49 4.82 -16.36 8.69
CA PHE A 49 3.64 -15.67 8.16
C PHE A 49 2.44 -15.69 9.12
N GLN A 50 2.60 -16.16 10.36
CA GLN A 50 1.49 -16.24 11.32
C GLN A 50 0.88 -14.87 11.58
N ALA A 51 1.69 -13.83 11.78
CA ALA A 51 1.19 -12.47 12.01
C ALA A 51 0.28 -11.96 10.86
N ILE A 52 0.61 -12.27 9.60
CA ILE A 52 -0.21 -11.88 8.44
C ILE A 52 -1.50 -12.71 8.37
N ARG A 53 -1.47 -13.99 8.77
CA ARG A 53 -2.70 -14.79 8.91
C ARG A 53 -3.60 -14.22 9.99
N ASP A 54 -3.03 -13.84 11.13
CA ASP A 54 -3.78 -13.26 12.25
C ASP A 54 -4.40 -11.93 11.85
N ILE A 55 -3.63 -11.03 11.24
CA ILE A 55 -4.15 -9.76 10.69
C ILE A 55 -5.28 -10.03 9.70
N ARG A 56 -5.09 -10.93 8.72
CA ARG A 56 -6.14 -11.27 7.74
C ARG A 56 -7.40 -11.80 8.43
N ASN A 57 -7.25 -12.65 9.45
CA ASN A 57 -8.38 -13.21 10.18
C ASN A 57 -9.12 -12.12 10.97
N LEU A 58 -8.38 -11.25 11.67
CA LEU A 58 -8.94 -10.12 12.42
C LEU A 58 -9.65 -9.12 11.50
N SER A 59 -9.07 -8.76 10.35
CA SER A 59 -9.71 -7.89 9.35
C SER A 59 -10.97 -8.48 8.72
N ASN A 60 -11.25 -9.78 8.93
CA ASN A 60 -12.47 -10.44 8.49
C ASN A 60 -13.48 -10.68 9.62
N ARG A 61 -13.19 -10.17 10.82
CA ARG A 61 -14.09 -10.16 11.96
C ARG A 61 -14.67 -8.76 12.16
N PHE A 62 -15.95 -8.68 12.51
CA PHE A 62 -16.67 -7.43 12.63
C PHE A 62 -17.40 -7.35 13.98
N PRO A 63 -17.51 -6.18 14.60
CA PRO A 63 -18.34 -6.03 15.77
C PRO A 63 -19.83 -6.17 15.40
N THR A 64 -20.62 -6.77 16.30
CA THR A 64 -22.05 -7.03 16.11
C THR A 64 -22.84 -5.74 15.87
N TRP A 65 -22.44 -4.61 16.46
CA TRP A 65 -23.14 -3.34 16.28
C TRP A 65 -23.18 -2.85 14.82
N LEU A 66 -22.23 -3.28 13.97
CA LEU A 66 -22.26 -2.97 12.54
C LEU A 66 -23.39 -3.66 11.78
N THR A 67 -24.14 -4.56 12.42
CA THR A 67 -25.33 -5.20 11.83
C THR A 67 -26.63 -4.45 12.16
N ASP A 68 -26.56 -3.44 13.03
CA ASP A 68 -27.71 -2.65 13.47
C ASP A 68 -27.57 -1.19 13.02
N PRO A 69 -28.44 -0.71 12.10
CA PRO A 69 -28.39 0.68 11.65
C PRO A 69 -28.70 1.70 12.75
N ASP A 70 -29.34 1.29 13.85
CA ASP A 70 -29.73 2.16 14.96
C ASP A 70 -28.70 2.15 16.11
N SER A 71 -27.55 1.49 15.90
CA SER A 71 -26.53 1.41 16.94
C SER A 71 -25.95 2.77 17.33
N ALA A 72 -25.60 2.92 18.61
CA ALA A 72 -25.10 4.17 19.19
C ALA A 72 -23.83 4.68 18.51
N GLN A 73 -23.00 3.80 17.97
CA GLN A 73 -21.78 4.12 17.23
C GLN A 73 -22.06 4.93 15.96
N PHE A 74 -23.27 4.83 15.38
CA PHE A 74 -23.69 5.62 14.23
C PHE A 74 -24.37 6.95 14.59
N LYS A 75 -24.55 7.27 15.88
CA LYS A 75 -25.35 8.41 16.34
C LYS A 75 -24.94 9.75 15.73
N TYR A 76 -23.66 9.94 15.46
CA TYR A 76 -23.11 11.20 14.92
C TYR A 76 -22.92 11.17 13.40
N LEU A 77 -23.43 10.15 12.72
CA LEU A 77 -23.31 10.03 11.28
C LEU A 77 -24.27 11.00 10.56
N PRO A 78 -23.76 11.91 9.72
CA PRO A 78 -24.61 12.79 8.90
C PRO A 78 -25.60 12.03 8.02
N GLU A 79 -26.79 12.60 7.82
CA GLU A 79 -27.88 12.00 7.02
C GLU A 79 -27.44 11.58 5.62
N THR A 80 -26.53 12.34 5.00
CA THR A 80 -25.96 12.05 3.67
C THR A 80 -25.37 10.63 3.55
N TYR A 81 -24.92 10.04 4.65
CA TYR A 81 -24.31 8.70 4.67
C TYR A 81 -25.26 7.59 5.15
N HIS A 82 -26.51 7.90 5.49
CA HIS A 82 -27.45 6.91 6.03
C HIS A 82 -27.77 5.77 5.06
N SER A 83 -27.86 6.05 3.75
CA SER A 83 -28.03 4.99 2.75
C SER A 83 -26.86 4.00 2.78
N LEU A 84 -25.62 4.49 2.81
CA LEU A 84 -24.43 3.63 2.86
C LEU A 84 -24.34 2.85 4.16
N LYS A 85 -24.68 3.48 5.29
CA LYS A 85 -24.81 2.81 6.58
C LYS A 85 -25.79 1.65 6.50
N ASN A 86 -26.99 1.88 5.96
CA ASN A 86 -28.03 0.86 5.87
C ASN A 86 -27.61 -0.29 4.96
N ASP A 87 -26.96 0.01 3.84
CA ASP A 87 -26.42 -0.99 2.91
C ASP A 87 -25.32 -1.83 3.58
N LEU A 88 -24.41 -1.19 4.32
CA LEU A 88 -23.38 -1.85 5.12
C LEU A 88 -24.00 -2.77 6.17
N CYS A 89 -24.94 -2.27 6.98
CA CYS A 89 -25.58 -3.05 8.04
C CYS A 89 -26.33 -4.25 7.48
N SER A 90 -27.09 -4.05 6.40
CA SER A 90 -27.84 -5.13 5.74
C SER A 90 -26.90 -6.21 5.18
N THR A 91 -25.80 -5.80 4.57
CA THR A 91 -24.78 -6.71 4.02
C THR A 91 -24.12 -7.53 5.13
N LEU A 92 -23.75 -6.87 6.23
CA LEU A 92 -23.11 -7.53 7.37
C LEU A 92 -24.09 -8.41 8.16
N LEU A 93 -25.36 -8.03 8.28
CA LEU A 93 -26.39 -8.87 8.88
C LEU A 93 -26.58 -10.16 8.08
N ALA A 94 -26.64 -10.05 6.74
CA ALA A 94 -26.71 -11.23 5.87
C ALA A 94 -25.46 -12.11 6.00
N ALA A 95 -24.26 -11.52 6.17
CA ALA A 95 -23.03 -12.25 6.42
C ALA A 95 -23.04 -12.94 7.80
N LYS A 96 -23.52 -12.25 8.85
CA LYS A 96 -23.66 -12.80 10.22
C LYS A 96 -24.57 -14.01 10.26
N ASN A 97 -25.68 -13.97 9.53
CA ASN A 97 -26.61 -15.10 9.45
C ASN A 97 -25.99 -16.33 8.77
N ARG A 98 -25.00 -16.15 7.88
CA ARG A 98 -24.29 -17.25 7.22
C ARG A 98 -23.13 -17.78 8.05
N ASP A 99 -22.41 -16.90 8.73
CA ASP A 99 -21.23 -17.22 9.51
C ASP A 99 -21.14 -16.33 10.77
N PRO A 100 -21.82 -16.73 11.87
CA PRO A 100 -21.81 -15.98 13.11
C PRO A 100 -20.43 -15.83 13.75
N GLY A 101 -19.50 -16.76 13.46
CA GLY A 101 -18.15 -16.76 14.04
C GLY A 101 -17.28 -15.59 13.58
N ARG A 102 -17.68 -14.92 12.50
CA ARG A 102 -17.05 -13.67 12.03
C ARG A 102 -17.45 -12.45 12.83
N PHE A 103 -18.37 -12.57 13.79
CA PHE A 103 -18.86 -11.44 14.56
C PHE A 103 -18.43 -11.54 16.03
N HIS A 104 -18.22 -10.39 16.67
CA HIS A 104 -17.91 -10.31 18.09
C HIS A 104 -18.71 -9.21 18.78
N GLU A 105 -18.89 -9.34 20.08
CA GLU A 105 -19.66 -8.38 20.88
C GLU A 105 -18.81 -7.19 21.39
N GLU A 106 -17.49 -7.20 21.17
CA GLU A 106 -16.64 -6.06 21.50
C GLU A 106 -17.00 -4.85 20.64
N ASP A 107 -17.06 -3.67 21.24
CA ASP A 107 -17.48 -2.43 20.58
C ASP A 107 -16.49 -1.92 19.52
N ASP A 108 -15.22 -2.35 19.55
CA ASP A 108 -14.16 -1.87 18.65
C ASP A 108 -14.21 -0.33 18.47
N LEU A 109 -13.93 0.38 19.57
CA LEU A 109 -13.98 1.85 19.61
C LEU A 109 -13.13 2.53 18.50
N PRO A 110 -11.93 2.02 18.14
CA PRO A 110 -11.20 2.53 16.99
C PRO A 110 -12.02 2.47 15.69
N LEU A 111 -12.67 1.34 15.40
CA LEU A 111 -13.50 1.22 14.20
C LEU A 111 -14.71 2.16 14.24
N ALA A 112 -15.33 2.35 15.41
CA ALA A 112 -16.42 3.33 15.58
C ALA A 112 -15.94 4.76 15.26
N GLY A 113 -14.71 5.13 15.63
CA GLY A 113 -14.10 6.42 15.28
C GLY A 113 -13.79 6.57 13.78
N THR A 114 -13.47 5.47 13.10
CA THR A 114 -13.07 5.47 11.69
C THR A 114 -14.23 5.23 10.71
N ILE A 115 -15.44 4.92 11.20
CA ILE A 115 -16.59 4.60 10.34
C ILE A 115 -17.00 5.77 9.43
N LEU A 116 -16.94 7.01 9.94
CA LEU A 116 -17.28 8.19 9.16
C LEU A 116 -16.30 8.41 8.00
N PRO A 117 -14.97 8.42 8.20
CA PRO A 117 -13.99 8.44 7.12
C PRO A 117 -14.21 7.33 6.08
N ILE A 118 -14.50 6.10 6.50
CA ILE A 118 -14.78 4.99 5.57
C ILE A 118 -15.99 5.32 4.69
N LEU A 119 -17.11 5.74 5.29
CA LEU A 119 -18.33 6.07 4.55
C LEU A 119 -18.15 7.30 3.66
N GLN A 120 -17.35 8.28 4.07
CA GLN A 120 -16.98 9.45 3.25
C GLN A 120 -16.20 9.02 2.00
N THR A 121 -15.20 8.15 2.17
CA THR A 121 -14.43 7.58 1.06
C THR A 121 -15.37 6.84 0.09
N CYS A 122 -16.23 5.95 0.59
CA CYS A 122 -17.21 5.24 -0.25
C CYS A 122 -18.15 6.19 -0.99
N HIS A 123 -18.70 7.19 -0.30
CA HIS A 123 -19.61 8.17 -0.89
C HIS A 123 -18.95 8.97 -2.02
N ARG A 124 -17.72 9.45 -1.79
CA ARG A 124 -16.96 10.19 -2.79
C ARG A 124 -16.68 9.34 -4.02
N THR A 125 -16.20 8.12 -3.82
CA THR A 125 -15.95 7.16 -4.89
C THR A 125 -17.22 6.87 -5.70
N MET A 126 -18.38 6.77 -5.04
CA MET A 126 -19.67 6.61 -5.72
C MET A 126 -20.09 7.86 -6.53
N ILE A 127 -19.90 9.07 -5.99
CA ILE A 127 -20.20 10.31 -6.72
C ILE A 127 -19.34 10.39 -7.99
N LEU A 128 -18.03 10.16 -7.86
CA LEU A 128 -17.10 10.18 -8.99
C LEU A 128 -17.48 9.15 -10.06
N GLY A 129 -17.91 7.96 -9.63
CA GLY A 129 -18.40 6.92 -10.54
C GLY A 129 -19.70 7.28 -11.28
N ARG A 130 -20.60 8.03 -10.63
CA ARG A 130 -21.90 8.43 -11.20
C ARG A 130 -21.82 9.62 -12.15
N GLN A 131 -20.87 10.53 -11.93
CA GLN A 131 -20.87 11.83 -12.61
C GLN A 131 -20.58 11.77 -14.12
N ARG A 132 -20.27 10.60 -14.73
CA ARG A 132 -19.80 10.44 -16.13
C ARG A 132 -18.62 11.34 -16.53
N MET A 133 -18.16 12.21 -15.64
CA MET A 133 -16.88 12.86 -15.71
C MET A 133 -15.87 11.75 -15.54
N ASN A 134 -14.98 11.57 -16.52
CA ASN A 134 -13.82 10.71 -16.38
C ASN A 134 -12.94 11.37 -15.31
N PRO A 135 -13.02 10.95 -14.03
CA PRO A 135 -12.31 11.65 -12.98
C PRO A 135 -10.83 11.41 -13.24
N THR A 136 -10.03 12.45 -13.09
CA THR A 136 -8.58 12.28 -13.10
C THR A 136 -8.17 11.34 -11.97
N GLU A 137 -7.01 10.71 -12.11
CA GLU A 137 -6.40 9.84 -11.10
C GLU A 137 -6.46 10.49 -9.70
N ILE A 138 -6.04 11.75 -9.60
CA ILE A 138 -6.10 12.59 -8.39
C ILE A 138 -7.48 12.58 -7.72
N GLY A 139 -8.56 12.58 -8.49
CA GLY A 139 -9.93 12.55 -7.94
C GLY A 139 -10.20 11.31 -7.09
N TRP A 140 -9.67 10.16 -7.53
CA TRP A 140 -9.76 8.88 -6.83
C TRP A 140 -8.77 8.79 -5.68
N CYS A 141 -7.52 9.25 -5.89
CA CYS A 141 -6.46 9.21 -4.88
C CYS A 141 -6.89 9.90 -3.59
N VAL A 142 -7.50 11.09 -3.68
CA VAL A 142 -7.88 11.89 -2.50
C VAL A 142 -8.76 11.12 -1.51
N ALA A 143 -9.63 10.22 -1.99
CA ALA A 143 -10.50 9.45 -1.11
C ALA A 143 -9.73 8.38 -0.31
N ILE A 144 -8.71 7.76 -0.92
CA ILE A 144 -7.88 6.74 -0.30
C ILE A 144 -6.78 7.40 0.54
N ASP A 145 -6.16 8.47 0.05
CA ASP A 145 -5.21 9.31 0.78
C ASP A 145 -5.79 9.79 2.11
N GLY A 146 -7.05 10.28 2.08
CA GLY A 146 -7.74 10.71 3.29
C GLY A 146 -7.91 9.58 4.31
N LEU A 147 -8.18 8.36 3.85
CA LEU A 147 -8.28 7.19 4.74
C LEU A 147 -6.92 6.82 5.33
N LEU A 148 -5.86 6.83 4.52
CA LEU A 148 -4.49 6.51 4.95
C LEU A 148 -3.92 7.55 5.93
N LEU A 149 -4.23 8.83 5.69
CA LEU A 149 -3.90 9.92 6.59
C LEU A 149 -4.61 9.72 7.94
N HIS A 150 -5.90 9.39 7.92
CA HIS A 150 -6.66 9.12 9.14
C HIS A 150 -6.07 7.96 9.95
N ILE A 151 -5.62 6.88 9.29
CA ILE A 151 -4.94 5.76 9.97
C ILE A 151 -3.68 6.25 10.73
N CYS A 152 -2.94 7.21 10.17
CA CYS A 152 -1.76 7.77 10.82
C CYS A 152 -2.10 8.63 12.06
N GLU A 153 -3.29 9.21 12.12
CA GLU A 153 -3.71 10.15 13.19
C GLU A 153 -4.37 9.44 14.39
N VAL A 154 -4.93 8.25 14.20
CA VAL A 154 -5.74 7.55 15.23
C VAL A 154 -4.90 6.65 16.15
N GLY A 155 -3.63 6.39 15.83
CA GLY A 155 -2.78 5.47 16.59
C GLY A 155 -2.11 6.08 17.83
N GLU A 156 -2.23 5.41 18.98
CA GLU A 156 -1.38 5.68 20.14
C GLU A 156 -0.02 4.96 19.98
N GLY A 157 1.10 5.70 20.06
CA GLY A 157 2.43 5.12 20.32
C GLY A 157 3.50 5.40 19.26
N ALA A 158 3.25 5.08 17.98
CA ALA A 158 4.20 5.39 16.90
C ALA A 158 3.73 6.63 16.14
N VAL A 159 4.63 7.62 15.97
CA VAL A 159 4.37 8.75 15.08
C VAL A 159 4.44 8.22 13.65
N MET A 160 3.29 7.76 13.16
CA MET A 160 3.08 7.41 11.77
C MET A 160 2.79 8.70 11.01
N SER A 161 3.34 8.84 9.82
CA SER A 161 3.01 9.94 8.91
C SER A 161 2.71 9.40 7.52
N TYR A 162 1.73 10.00 6.86
CA TYR A 162 1.46 9.75 5.45
C TYR A 162 2.08 10.86 4.60
N SER A 163 2.71 10.50 3.50
CA SER A 163 3.30 11.46 2.57
C SER A 163 3.05 11.00 1.14
N THR A 164 2.58 11.93 0.31
CA THR A 164 2.32 11.68 -1.12
C THR A 164 3.59 11.93 -1.94
N GLU A 165 3.66 11.33 -3.14
CA GLU A 165 4.73 11.55 -4.12
C GLU A 165 6.14 11.42 -3.52
N GLN A 166 6.46 10.24 -3.00
CA GLN A 166 7.76 9.98 -2.36
C GLN A 166 8.66 9.17 -3.27
N ASP A 167 9.89 9.66 -3.46
CA ASP A 167 10.92 8.97 -4.22
C ASP A 167 11.68 8.00 -3.30
N LEU A 168 11.59 6.71 -3.63
CA LEU A 168 12.10 5.58 -2.86
C LEU A 168 13.29 4.90 -3.55
N LYS A 169 14.39 4.73 -2.83
CA LYS A 169 15.59 4.03 -3.28
C LYS A 169 15.32 2.56 -3.54
N LEU A 170 15.81 2.04 -4.65
CA LEU A 170 15.78 0.63 -4.98
C LEU A 170 17.16 0.00 -4.82
N PRO A 171 17.24 -1.31 -4.53
CA PRO A 171 18.51 -2.03 -4.59
C PRO A 171 19.13 -1.90 -5.97
N GLN A 172 20.45 -1.68 -6.01
CA GLN A 172 21.17 -1.57 -7.27
C GLN A 172 21.15 -2.90 -8.03
N ALA A 173 20.48 -2.93 -9.18
CA ALA A 173 20.33 -4.11 -10.03
C ALA A 173 20.47 -3.72 -11.50
N ARG A 174 21.71 -3.51 -11.94
CA ARG A 174 22.02 -3.12 -13.32
C ARG A 174 22.14 -4.35 -14.22
N PHE A 175 21.46 -4.33 -15.36
CA PHE A 175 21.56 -5.38 -16.37
C PHE A 175 21.18 -4.84 -17.75
N GLY A 176 21.93 -5.25 -18.77
CA GLY A 176 21.70 -4.77 -20.14
C GLY A 176 21.62 -3.24 -20.20
N ARG A 177 20.44 -2.73 -20.56
CA ARG A 177 20.12 -1.30 -20.66
C ARG A 177 19.23 -0.80 -19.51
N CYS A 178 19.11 -1.54 -18.42
CA CYS A 178 18.34 -1.17 -17.25
C CYS A 178 19.26 -0.70 -16.12
N ASP A 179 19.04 0.53 -15.65
CA ASP A 179 19.72 1.14 -14.50
C ASP A 179 18.72 1.93 -13.65
N VAL A 180 17.73 1.21 -13.11
CA VAL A 180 16.69 1.76 -12.25
C VAL A 180 17.17 1.68 -10.80
N THR A 181 17.30 2.84 -10.16
CA THR A 181 17.84 2.98 -8.80
C THR A 181 16.85 3.56 -7.80
N HIS A 182 15.69 4.01 -8.27
CA HIS A 182 14.64 4.60 -7.45
C HIS A 182 13.26 4.46 -8.11
N THR A 183 12.20 4.62 -7.34
CA THR A 183 10.81 4.64 -7.80
C THR A 183 10.02 5.72 -7.09
N MET A 184 9.16 6.42 -7.82
CA MET A 184 8.18 7.32 -7.23
C MET A 184 6.98 6.51 -6.76
N ALA A 185 6.58 6.68 -5.51
CA ALA A 185 5.34 6.14 -4.96
C ALA A 185 4.31 7.26 -4.76
N ASP A 186 3.05 6.99 -5.10
CA ASP A 186 1.99 7.98 -4.97
C ASP A 186 1.70 8.31 -3.50
N GLY A 187 1.84 7.31 -2.63
CA GLY A 187 1.66 7.45 -1.19
C GLY A 187 2.58 6.54 -0.39
N VAL A 188 3.08 7.04 0.74
CA VAL A 188 3.93 6.27 1.66
C VAL A 188 3.53 6.53 3.10
N MET A 189 3.31 5.46 3.85
CA MET A 189 3.20 5.53 5.32
C MET A 189 4.56 5.25 5.94
N LEU A 190 5.03 6.20 6.74
CA LEU A 190 6.33 6.18 7.40
C LEU A 190 6.14 6.06 8.91
N ALA A 191 6.94 5.21 9.55
CA ALA A 191 7.07 5.17 11.00
C ALA A 191 8.32 5.93 11.43
N ALA A 192 8.17 6.99 12.23
CA ALA A 192 9.32 7.67 12.81
C ALA A 192 9.83 6.89 14.03
N ILE A 193 11.10 6.51 13.99
CA ILE A 193 11.75 5.73 15.05
C ILE A 193 12.90 6.55 15.62
N ASP A 194 12.90 6.73 16.94
CA ASP A 194 14.09 7.25 17.62
C ASP A 194 15.16 6.16 17.77
N PHE A 195 15.99 6.03 16.74
CA PHE A 195 17.07 5.05 16.70
C PHE A 195 18.44 5.74 16.82
N LYS A 196 19.07 5.62 17.99
CA LYS A 196 20.37 6.26 18.29
C LYS A 196 21.49 5.89 17.30
N PRO A 197 21.68 4.62 16.89
CA PRO A 197 22.73 4.26 15.93
C PRO A 197 22.58 4.98 14.58
N TYR A 198 21.35 5.18 14.11
CA TYR A 198 21.10 5.98 12.91
C TYR A 198 21.54 7.44 13.09
N ARG A 199 21.23 8.08 14.23
CA ARG A 199 21.65 9.47 14.48
C ARG A 199 23.17 9.63 14.65
N ALA A 200 23.84 8.60 15.17
CA ALA A 200 25.27 8.64 15.48
C ALA A 200 26.19 8.29 14.29
N ASN A 201 25.66 7.66 13.21
CA ASN A 201 26.47 7.15 12.11
C ASN A 201 25.93 7.59 10.73
N PRO A 202 26.62 8.50 10.01
CA PRO A 202 26.21 8.95 8.67
C PRO A 202 26.15 7.84 7.60
N GLU A 203 27.03 6.83 7.70
CA GLU A 203 26.98 5.68 6.78
C GLU A 203 25.70 4.87 7.01
N MET A 204 25.32 4.69 8.29
CA MET A 204 24.06 4.04 8.63
C MET A 204 22.86 4.86 8.18
N GLN A 205 22.93 6.20 8.26
CA GLN A 205 21.86 7.04 7.72
C GLN A 205 21.67 6.81 6.22
N THR A 206 22.77 6.81 5.48
CA THR A 206 22.75 6.62 4.03
C THR A 206 22.19 5.25 3.66
N ALA A 207 22.65 4.19 4.34
CA ALA A 207 22.26 2.81 4.08
C ALA A 207 20.82 2.49 4.52
N ALA A 208 20.36 3.04 5.65
CA ALA A 208 19.05 2.76 6.23
C ALA A 208 17.96 3.75 5.80
N THR A 209 18.27 4.77 5.00
CA THR A 209 17.25 5.67 4.46
C THR A 209 16.68 5.11 3.17
N ALA A 210 15.38 4.82 3.15
CA ALA A 210 14.67 4.42 1.94
C ALA A 210 14.34 5.59 1.01
N LEU A 211 14.29 6.83 1.50
CA LEU A 211 13.97 8.02 0.70
C LEU A 211 15.18 8.49 -0.14
N CYS A 212 14.94 8.97 -1.35
CA CYS A 212 15.95 9.59 -2.23
C CYS A 212 16.19 11.07 -1.90
N SER A 213 15.27 11.71 -1.20
CA SER A 213 15.35 13.09 -0.75
C SER A 213 16.42 13.30 0.34
N GLU A 214 16.42 14.48 0.97
CA GLU A 214 17.31 14.78 2.09
C GLU A 214 17.23 13.70 3.18
N ILE A 215 18.39 13.34 3.74
CA ILE A 215 18.48 12.34 4.80
C ILE A 215 17.73 12.86 6.04
N PRO A 216 16.65 12.17 6.48
CA PRO A 216 15.84 12.67 7.58
C PRO A 216 16.62 12.60 8.89
N ARG A 217 16.39 13.58 9.77
CA ARG A 217 17.06 13.65 11.09
C ARG A 217 16.73 12.45 11.99
N HIS A 218 15.53 11.91 11.84
CA HIS A 218 15.06 10.71 12.52
C HIS A 218 14.91 9.58 11.50
N LEU A 219 15.09 8.34 11.94
CA LEU A 219 14.89 7.19 11.05
C LEU A 219 13.40 7.12 10.68
N GLN A 220 13.11 7.20 9.38
CA GLN A 220 11.78 6.99 8.83
C GLN A 220 11.74 5.62 8.16
N VAL A 221 11.00 4.68 8.76
CA VAL A 221 10.84 3.33 8.21
C VAL A 221 9.60 3.27 7.36
N VAL A 222 9.75 2.81 6.11
CA VAL A 222 8.60 2.62 5.21
C VAL A 222 7.78 1.42 5.69
N HIS A 223 6.53 1.69 6.04
CA HIS A 223 5.59 0.69 6.52
C HIS A 223 4.62 0.24 5.42
N CYS A 224 4.10 1.19 4.65
CA CYS A 224 3.17 0.95 3.56
C CYS A 224 3.53 1.81 2.35
N VAL A 225 3.39 1.24 1.16
CA VAL A 225 3.50 1.94 -0.14
C VAL A 225 2.16 1.86 -0.85
N VAL A 226 1.75 2.96 -1.48
CA VAL A 226 0.47 3.10 -2.15
C VAL A 226 0.69 3.57 -3.58
N GLU A 227 0.02 2.90 -4.52
CA GLU A 227 0.02 3.25 -5.94
C GLU A 227 -1.42 3.32 -6.46
N PHE A 228 -1.69 4.36 -7.22
CA PHE A 228 -2.93 4.61 -7.92
C PHE A 228 -2.64 4.57 -9.40
N GLU A 229 -3.04 3.50 -10.09
CA GLU A 229 -2.90 3.47 -11.53
C GLU A 229 -4.25 3.26 -12.20
N GLY A 230 -4.59 4.17 -13.12
CA GLY A 230 -5.80 4.09 -13.91
C GLY A 230 -5.80 2.88 -14.83
N GLU A 231 -6.88 2.09 -14.77
CA GLU A 231 -7.28 0.94 -15.64
C GLU A 231 -6.25 -0.19 -15.94
N SER A 232 -4.94 0.05 -16.02
CA SER A 232 -3.90 -0.97 -16.21
C SER A 232 -3.44 -1.59 -14.89
N SER A 233 -4.18 -2.57 -14.41
CA SER A 233 -3.92 -3.28 -13.13
C SER A 233 -2.52 -3.85 -12.93
N LEU A 234 -1.80 -4.22 -13.99
CA LEU A 234 -0.50 -4.91 -13.88
C LEU A 234 0.64 -3.97 -13.48
N SER A 235 0.63 -2.73 -13.98
CA SER A 235 1.70 -1.77 -13.71
C SER A 235 1.62 -1.19 -12.32
N GLY A 236 0.41 -0.93 -11.81
CA GLY A 236 0.21 -0.44 -10.45
C GLY A 236 0.69 -1.46 -9.41
N ALA A 237 0.44 -2.75 -9.67
CA ALA A 237 0.98 -3.83 -8.85
C ALA A 237 2.52 -3.86 -8.89
N ASN A 238 3.13 -3.75 -10.07
CA ASN A 238 4.60 -3.76 -10.21
C ASN A 238 5.25 -2.54 -9.53
N LYS A 239 4.70 -1.34 -9.68
CA LYS A 239 5.17 -0.14 -8.98
C LYS A 239 5.08 -0.31 -7.46
N ALA A 240 3.95 -0.82 -6.97
CA ALA A 240 3.76 -1.03 -5.54
C ALA A 240 4.76 -2.06 -5.01
N ILE A 241 5.03 -3.11 -5.79
CA ILE A 241 6.06 -4.11 -5.50
C ILE A 241 7.43 -3.46 -5.42
N MET A 242 7.79 -2.56 -6.34
CA MET A 242 9.09 -1.85 -6.31
C MET A 242 9.24 -1.04 -5.02
N GLY A 243 8.21 -0.29 -4.61
CA GLY A 243 8.24 0.42 -3.33
C GLY A 243 8.30 -0.53 -2.12
N VAL A 244 7.59 -1.66 -2.15
CA VAL A 244 7.69 -2.70 -1.11
C VAL A 244 9.11 -3.30 -1.05
N VAL A 245 9.77 -3.50 -2.19
CA VAL A 245 11.18 -3.94 -2.26
C VAL A 245 12.10 -2.91 -1.61
N SER A 246 11.91 -1.61 -1.87
CA SER A 246 12.65 -0.53 -1.19
C SER A 246 12.55 -0.66 0.34
N ALA A 247 11.33 -0.74 0.84
CA ALA A 247 11.04 -0.85 2.27
C ALA A 247 11.57 -2.15 2.91
N ALA A 248 11.44 -3.29 2.22
CA ALA A 248 11.98 -4.56 2.69
C ALA A 248 13.51 -4.55 2.74
N TYR A 249 14.16 -3.92 1.75
CA TYR A 249 15.60 -3.73 1.74
C TYR A 249 16.06 -2.84 2.90
N GLN A 250 15.33 -1.75 3.18
CA GLN A 250 15.57 -0.91 4.36
C GLN A 250 15.53 -1.73 5.66
N LYS A 251 14.49 -2.55 5.84
CA LYS A 251 14.34 -3.44 7.01
C LYS A 251 15.46 -4.47 7.13
N ARG A 252 15.95 -4.99 6.00
CA ARG A 252 17.13 -5.85 5.96
C ARG A 252 18.38 -5.11 6.47
N VAL A 253 18.64 -3.89 5.99
CA VAL A 253 19.79 -3.07 6.45
C VAL A 253 19.70 -2.76 7.95
N LEU A 254 18.49 -2.54 8.45
CA LEU A 254 18.21 -2.33 9.88
C LEU A 254 18.31 -3.60 10.73
N GLY A 255 18.57 -4.77 10.13
CA GLY A 255 18.69 -6.04 10.86
C GLY A 255 17.36 -6.66 11.30
N VAL A 256 16.24 -6.27 10.68
CA VAL A 256 14.89 -6.79 10.96
C VAL A 256 14.22 -7.41 9.71
N PRO A 257 14.90 -8.33 9.00
CA PRO A 257 14.46 -8.79 7.67
C PRO A 257 13.02 -9.37 7.65
N GLY A 258 12.54 -10.04 8.70
CA GLY A 258 11.20 -10.64 8.74
C GLY A 258 10.02 -9.68 8.96
N GLN A 259 10.25 -8.37 9.14
CA GLN A 259 9.15 -7.42 9.31
C GLN A 259 8.43 -7.15 7.99
N PHE A 260 7.09 -7.27 8.01
CA PHE A 260 6.27 -7.02 6.84
C PHE A 260 6.22 -5.54 6.46
N THR A 261 6.24 -5.27 5.17
CA THR A 261 5.84 -4.02 4.52
C THR A 261 4.56 -4.31 3.74
N PHE A 262 3.63 -3.36 3.74
CA PHE A 262 2.41 -3.44 2.96
C PHE A 262 2.53 -2.69 1.63
N GLY A 263 1.97 -3.27 0.60
CA GLY A 263 1.71 -2.60 -0.67
C GLY A 263 0.20 -2.49 -0.86
N VAL A 264 -0.26 -1.31 -1.25
CA VAL A 264 -1.64 -0.99 -1.53
C VAL A 264 -1.68 -0.51 -2.96
N PHE A 265 -2.55 -1.10 -3.77
CA PHE A 265 -2.80 -0.57 -5.10
C PHE A 265 -4.27 -0.61 -5.43
N GLN A 266 -4.72 0.40 -6.16
CA GLN A 266 -6.08 0.42 -6.67
C GLN A 266 -6.20 -0.60 -7.82
N TYR A 267 -7.15 -1.54 -7.67
CA TYR A 267 -7.51 -2.51 -8.70
C TYR A 267 -8.96 -2.25 -9.11
N GLN A 268 -9.19 -1.90 -10.38
CA GLN A 268 -10.50 -1.41 -10.84
C GLN A 268 -10.93 -0.11 -10.13
N LYS A 269 -12.11 0.43 -10.46
CA LYS A 269 -12.55 1.75 -9.99
C LYS A 269 -12.84 1.81 -8.48
N TYR A 270 -13.22 0.69 -7.87
CA TYR A 270 -13.78 0.66 -6.51
C TYR A 270 -13.02 -0.25 -5.55
N PHE A 271 -12.05 -1.03 -6.02
CA PHE A 271 -11.36 -2.00 -5.18
C PHE A 271 -9.92 -1.59 -4.97
N VAL A 272 -9.45 -1.90 -3.77
CA VAL A 272 -8.06 -1.75 -3.38
C VAL A 272 -7.56 -3.13 -3.01
N GLN A 273 -6.40 -3.49 -3.55
CA GLN A 273 -5.72 -4.72 -3.18
C GLN A 273 -4.59 -4.38 -2.23
N VAL A 274 -4.55 -5.11 -1.12
CA VAL A 274 -3.49 -5.02 -0.11
C VAL A 274 -2.69 -6.30 -0.16
N PHE A 275 -1.37 -6.19 -0.27
CA PHE A 275 -0.44 -7.31 -0.18
C PHE A 275 0.66 -6.99 0.83
N ALA A 276 1.33 -8.03 1.31
CA ALA A 276 2.43 -7.90 2.27
C ALA A 276 3.69 -8.57 1.71
N GLY A 277 4.82 -7.91 1.86
CA GLY A 277 6.14 -8.43 1.53
C GLY A 277 7.07 -8.34 2.72
N ALA A 278 8.00 -9.29 2.84
CA ALA A 278 9.04 -9.29 3.87
C ALA A 278 10.33 -9.86 3.28
N TRP A 279 11.48 -9.44 3.81
CA TRP A 279 12.76 -10.01 3.43
C TRP A 279 13.02 -11.29 4.23
N GLN A 280 13.04 -12.46 3.59
CA GLN A 280 13.39 -13.68 4.31
C GLN A 280 14.92 -13.82 4.38
N ALA A 281 15.47 -13.87 5.60
CA ALA A 281 16.86 -14.27 5.79
C ALA A 281 16.96 -15.77 5.46
N LYS A 282 17.82 -16.12 4.51
CA LYS A 282 18.20 -17.52 4.29
C LYS A 282 19.22 -17.95 5.31
#